data_AF-A0A9K3E9D3-F1
#
_entry.id   AF-A0A9K3E9D3-F1
#
_cell.length_a   1.000
_cell.length_b   1.000
_cell.length_c   1.000
_cell.angle_alpha   90.00
_cell.angle_beta   90.00
_cell.angle_gamma   90.00
#
_symmetry.space_group_name_H-M   'P 1'
#
loop_
_entity.id
_entity.type
_entity.pdbx_description
1 polymer ?
#
loop_
_entity_poly.entity_id
_entity_poly.type
_entity_poly.pdbx_seq_one_letter_code
_entity_poly.pdbx_strand_id
1 'polypeptide(L)'
;MIFADLPTGVGFSYAKTWEASRSSDSLLVLQCYEFIQKWLVEHPRFLNNPFYMSGISYYGLVIPAATLETYNGNQHGNQPQVNIKGCIYVSPLTDKFSDFNSRLEFAHRFALISDDIYESTKETCNGNYINSNPDNILCLYNLQRIDECTSGLNIGNILDPVCDAANPEPTCFAAADIYLGYWANNKVVQKALHVREGTIETWHKSNYSLQYDMNKEDTVYYSYDIFSSVDDHRQLVARNSQVLIINGDHDMNFPYIGTEQWIKSLDLPTESPWKPWFASNQVAGYRTRYAKNGYTLTYATIKGAGHVVALNKPKEAFSMVDEWLSTHSYLNDA
;
A
#
# COMPACT_ATOMS: atom_id res chain seq x y z
N MET A 1 10.43 12.18 8.35
CA MET A 1 9.43 11.65 7.40
C MET A 1 9.01 12.78 6.48
N ILE A 2 8.75 12.48 5.21
CA ILE A 2 8.24 13.43 4.22
C ILE A 2 6.91 12.85 3.74
N PHE A 3 5.85 13.64 3.79
CA PHE A 3 4.55 13.29 3.21
C PHE A 3 4.39 14.09 1.93
N ALA A 4 4.20 13.40 0.81
CA ALA A 4 4.05 14.02 -0.49
C ALA A 4 2.66 13.70 -1.05
N ASP A 5 1.89 14.74 -1.35
CA ASP A 5 0.64 14.58 -2.09
C ASP A 5 0.98 14.30 -3.55
N LEU A 6 0.78 13.06 -3.99
CA LEU A 6 1.07 12.61 -5.34
C LEU A 6 -0.08 11.70 -5.82
N PRO A 7 -0.35 11.61 -7.13
CA PRO A 7 0.13 12.46 -8.23
C PRO A 7 -0.45 13.89 -8.17
N THR A 8 -0.22 14.67 -9.21
CA THR A 8 -0.96 15.92 -9.47
C THR A 8 -2.47 15.73 -9.31
N GLY A 9 -3.12 16.66 -8.61
CA GLY A 9 -4.56 16.63 -8.35
C GLY A 9 -4.94 15.93 -7.04
N VAL A 10 -3.98 15.35 -6.31
CA VAL A 10 -4.19 14.85 -4.95
C VAL A 10 -3.84 15.94 -3.93
N GLY A 11 -4.66 16.07 -2.89
CA GLY A 11 -4.43 16.97 -1.77
C GLY A 11 -4.14 18.42 -2.20
N PHE A 12 -2.93 18.91 -1.91
CA PHE A 12 -2.47 20.25 -2.30
C PHE A 12 -1.65 20.29 -3.60
N SER A 13 -1.42 19.15 -4.26
CA SER A 13 -0.69 19.08 -5.53
C SER A 13 -1.58 19.44 -6.72
N TYR A 14 -1.10 20.33 -7.59
CA TYR A 14 -1.89 20.89 -8.68
C TYR A 14 -1.06 21.08 -9.96
N ALA A 15 -1.78 21.16 -11.08
CA ALA A 15 -1.25 21.59 -12.38
C ALA A 15 -1.94 22.87 -12.84
N LYS A 16 -1.28 23.62 -13.73
CA LYS A 16 -1.83 24.86 -14.30
C LYS A 16 -2.66 24.64 -15.57
N THR A 17 -2.53 23.48 -16.20
CA THR A 17 -3.26 23.11 -17.41
C THR A 17 -3.87 21.74 -17.24
N TRP A 18 -4.91 21.47 -18.04
CA TRP A 18 -5.57 20.17 -18.04
C TRP A 18 -4.62 19.06 -18.50
N GLU A 19 -3.79 19.31 -19.51
CA GLU A 19 -2.82 18.33 -20.02
C GLU A 19 -1.82 17.92 -18.94
N ALA A 20 -1.32 18.89 -18.16
CA ALA A 20 -0.40 18.64 -17.06
C ALA A 20 -1.06 18.01 -15.82
N SER A 21 -2.40 17.98 -15.76
CA SER A 21 -3.16 17.29 -14.71
C SER A 21 -3.35 15.79 -14.99
N ARG A 22 -3.06 15.34 -16.21
CA ARG A 22 -3.11 13.92 -16.57
C ARG A 22 -1.88 13.18 -16.03
N SER A 23 -2.09 11.98 -15.51
CA SER A 23 -1.04 11.13 -14.96
C SER A 23 -1.25 9.66 -15.30
N SER A 24 -0.27 8.83 -14.93
CA SER A 24 -0.38 7.37 -14.92
C SER A 24 0.50 6.79 -13.81
N ASP A 25 0.40 5.48 -13.54
CA ASP A 25 1.30 4.82 -12.58
C ASP A 25 2.77 5.00 -13.00
N SER A 26 3.07 4.78 -14.28
CA SER A 26 4.42 4.95 -14.84
C SER A 26 4.91 6.41 -14.76
N LEU A 27 4.04 7.39 -15.02
CA LEU A 27 4.42 8.79 -14.83
C LEU A 27 4.63 9.14 -13.35
N LEU A 28 3.81 8.58 -12.46
CA LEU A 28 3.92 8.77 -11.02
C LEU A 28 5.24 8.21 -10.46
N VAL A 29 5.73 7.08 -10.99
CA VAL A 29 7.07 6.55 -10.68
C VAL A 29 8.15 7.59 -10.98
N LEU A 30 8.11 8.20 -12.17
CA LEU A 30 9.08 9.21 -12.58
C LEU A 30 8.95 10.49 -11.75
N GLN A 31 7.72 10.92 -11.45
CA GLN A 31 7.46 12.10 -10.61
C GLN A 31 7.91 11.90 -9.16
N CYS A 32 7.77 10.68 -8.60
CA CYS A 32 8.33 10.33 -7.30
C CYS A 32 9.86 10.52 -7.29
N TYR A 33 10.56 9.99 -8.30
CA TYR A 33 12.02 10.16 -8.42
C TYR A 33 12.41 11.63 -8.60
N GLU A 34 11.71 12.37 -9.47
CA GLU A 34 11.95 13.79 -9.73
C GLU A 34 11.74 14.63 -8.46
N PHE A 35 10.67 14.36 -7.70
CA PHE A 35 10.40 15.01 -6.42
C PHE A 35 11.57 14.81 -5.44
N ILE A 36 12.08 13.58 -5.31
CA ILE A 36 13.20 13.27 -4.42
C ILE A 36 14.46 14.05 -4.82
N GLN A 37 14.79 14.05 -6.12
CA GLN A 37 15.95 14.77 -6.65
C GLN A 37 15.86 16.27 -6.34
N LYS A 38 14.72 16.90 -6.65
CA LYS A 38 14.49 18.33 -6.39
C LYS A 38 14.51 18.65 -4.89
N TRP A 39 13.87 17.82 -4.07
CA TRP A 39 13.83 18.03 -2.63
C TRP A 39 15.23 17.98 -2.01
N LEU A 40 16.09 17.05 -2.43
CA LEU A 40 17.47 16.95 -1.94
C LEU A 40 18.37 18.09 -2.40
N VAL A 41 18.13 18.66 -3.58
CA VAL A 41 18.81 19.90 -4.03
C VAL A 41 18.49 21.06 -3.07
N GLU A 42 17.22 21.21 -2.69
CA GLU A 42 16.79 22.26 -1.76
C GLU A 42 17.16 21.97 -0.29
N HIS A 43 17.36 20.70 0.07
CA HIS A 43 17.64 20.27 1.43
C HIS A 43 18.91 19.40 1.54
N PRO A 44 20.09 19.94 1.16
CA PRO A 44 21.31 19.14 1.03
C PRO A 44 21.82 18.55 2.36
N ARG A 45 21.37 19.08 3.50
CA ARG A 45 21.68 18.53 4.83
C ARG A 45 21.23 17.08 5.04
N PHE A 46 20.30 16.58 4.22
CA PHE A 46 19.76 15.22 4.32
C PHE A 46 20.38 14.23 3.31
N LEU A 47 21.34 14.65 2.47
CA LEU A 47 21.93 13.80 1.43
C LEU A 47 22.51 12.49 1.97
N ASN A 48 23.11 12.55 3.16
CA ASN A 48 23.75 11.38 3.78
C ASN A 48 22.77 10.53 4.61
N ASN A 49 21.54 10.99 4.84
CA ASN A 49 20.59 10.24 5.64
C ASN A 49 20.12 8.99 4.89
N PRO A 50 20.07 7.81 5.53
CA PRO A 50 19.41 6.64 4.98
C PRO A 50 18.00 6.99 4.51
N PHE A 51 17.72 6.75 3.23
CA PHE A 51 16.46 7.06 2.60
C PHE A 51 15.67 5.76 2.35
N TYR A 52 14.41 5.75 2.76
CA TYR A 52 13.48 4.66 2.54
C TYR A 52 12.21 5.23 1.92
N MET A 53 11.70 4.57 0.87
CA MET A 53 10.39 4.90 0.32
C MET A 53 9.31 4.11 1.05
N SER A 54 8.17 4.72 1.33
CA SER A 54 7.06 4.02 1.97
C SER A 54 5.75 4.25 1.24
N GLY A 55 4.91 3.22 1.17
CA GLY A 55 3.57 3.31 0.60
C GLY A 55 2.59 2.36 1.26
N ILE A 56 1.30 2.66 1.08
CA ILE A 56 0.17 1.86 1.54
C ILE A 56 -0.75 1.54 0.37
N SER A 57 -1.45 0.40 0.41
CA SER A 57 -2.54 0.12 -0.51
C SER A 57 -2.07 0.11 -1.97
N TYR A 58 -2.73 0.88 -2.85
CA TYR A 58 -2.39 1.07 -4.26
C TYR A 58 -0.91 1.42 -4.53
N TYR A 59 -0.23 2.07 -3.57
CA TYR A 59 1.20 2.38 -3.71
C TYR A 59 2.11 1.15 -3.68
N GLY A 60 1.60 -0.05 -3.37
CA GLY A 60 2.31 -1.30 -3.59
C GLY A 60 2.68 -1.55 -5.06
N LEU A 61 1.97 -0.95 -6.02
CA LEU A 61 2.32 -0.99 -7.45
C LEU A 61 3.43 0.01 -7.82
N VAL A 62 3.45 1.16 -7.15
CA VAL A 62 4.27 2.32 -7.56
C VAL A 62 5.61 2.38 -6.83
N ILE A 63 5.63 2.13 -5.51
CA ILE A 63 6.83 2.28 -4.68
C ILE A 63 7.97 1.33 -5.06
N PRO A 64 7.73 0.05 -5.44
CA PRO A 64 8.83 -0.82 -5.88
C PRO A 64 9.54 -0.26 -7.11
N ALA A 65 8.77 0.16 -8.12
CA ALA A 65 9.28 0.76 -9.35
C ALA A 65 9.99 2.11 -9.08
N ALA A 66 9.42 2.99 -8.24
CA ALA A 66 10.07 4.26 -7.85
C ALA A 66 11.37 4.05 -7.06
N THR A 67 11.42 3.01 -6.22
CA THR A 67 12.63 2.61 -5.50
C THR A 67 13.70 2.15 -6.48
N LEU A 68 13.33 1.32 -7.46
CA LEU A 68 14.22 0.85 -8.51
C LEU A 68 14.74 2.01 -9.38
N GLU A 69 13.88 2.95 -9.75
CA GLU A 69 14.26 4.14 -10.52
C GLU A 69 15.30 4.98 -9.77
N THR A 70 15.17 5.08 -8.45
CA THR A 70 16.17 5.77 -7.61
C THR A 70 17.52 5.04 -7.58
N TYR A 71 17.52 3.70 -7.48
CA TYR A 71 18.74 2.91 -7.62
C TYR A 71 19.38 3.10 -9.00
N ASN A 72 18.58 3.07 -10.07
CA ASN A 72 19.06 3.24 -11.44
C ASN A 72 19.66 4.64 -11.64
N GLY A 73 18.99 5.69 -11.16
CA GLY A 73 19.49 7.05 -11.20
C GLY A 73 20.87 7.21 -10.54
N ASN A 74 21.06 6.58 -9.37
CA ASN A 74 22.37 6.55 -8.74
C ASN A 74 23.43 5.85 -9.59
N GLN A 75 23.10 4.68 -10.16
CA GLN A 75 24.00 3.91 -11.02
C GLN A 75 24.40 4.66 -12.30
N HIS A 76 23.50 5.47 -12.84
CA HIS A 76 23.79 6.34 -13.99
C HIS A 76 24.60 7.59 -13.63
N GLY A 77 24.89 7.82 -12.34
CA GLY A 77 25.66 8.97 -11.88
C GLY A 77 24.85 10.27 -11.76
N ASN A 78 23.51 10.19 -11.75
CA ASN A 78 22.64 11.35 -11.57
C ASN A 78 22.92 12.04 -10.23
N GLN A 79 22.77 13.36 -10.18
CA GLN A 79 22.98 14.16 -8.97
C GLN A 79 21.70 14.90 -8.58
N PRO A 80 21.39 15.01 -7.27
CA PRO A 80 22.14 14.43 -6.15
C PRO A 80 21.98 12.90 -6.01
N GLN A 81 23.06 12.24 -5.59
CA GLN A 81 22.99 10.82 -5.21
C GLN A 81 22.10 10.65 -3.97
N VAL A 82 21.17 9.69 -4.04
CA VAL A 82 20.26 9.38 -2.93
C VAL A 82 20.85 8.24 -2.11
N ASN A 83 20.97 8.38 -0.79
CA ASN A 83 21.36 7.25 0.07
C ASN A 83 20.20 6.25 0.27
N ILE A 84 19.65 5.72 -0.83
CA ILE A 84 18.52 4.79 -0.87
C ILE A 84 18.92 3.45 -0.25
N LYS A 85 18.16 3.02 0.76
CA LYS A 85 18.36 1.74 1.47
C LYS A 85 17.27 0.72 1.17
N GLY A 86 16.08 1.16 0.76
CA GLY A 86 15.00 0.27 0.35
C GLY A 86 13.64 0.89 0.63
N CYS A 87 12.68 0.08 1.05
CA CYS A 87 11.28 0.49 1.08
C CYS A 87 10.42 -0.24 2.11
N ILE A 88 9.30 0.39 2.47
CA ILE A 88 8.32 -0.07 3.45
C ILE A 88 6.94 -0.11 2.80
N TYR A 89 6.24 -1.23 2.93
CA TYR A 89 4.91 -1.43 2.37
C TYR A 89 3.92 -1.75 3.48
N VAL A 90 2.74 -1.14 3.42
CA VAL A 90 1.64 -1.42 4.33
C VAL A 90 0.43 -1.87 3.52
N SER A 91 -0.08 -3.07 3.79
CA SER A 91 -1.22 -3.66 3.09
C SER A 91 -1.21 -3.41 1.57
N PRO A 92 -0.14 -3.80 0.86
CA PRO A 92 0.06 -3.39 -0.52
C PRO A 92 -0.85 -4.13 -1.50
N LEU A 93 -1.33 -3.42 -2.52
CA LEU A 93 -1.69 -4.03 -3.81
C LEU A 93 -0.41 -4.18 -4.63
N THR A 94 -0.03 -5.41 -4.94
CA THR A 94 1.18 -5.76 -5.69
C THR A 94 0.84 -6.40 -7.04
N ASP A 95 -0.30 -7.07 -7.16
CA ASP A 95 -0.77 -7.68 -8.40
C ASP A 95 -2.30 -7.62 -8.51
N LYS A 96 -2.79 -6.97 -9.56
CA LYS A 96 -4.24 -6.73 -9.77
C LYS A 96 -5.06 -8.01 -9.96
N PHE A 97 -4.44 -9.15 -10.26
CA PHE A 97 -5.14 -10.43 -10.35
C PHE A 97 -5.03 -11.21 -9.04
N SER A 98 -3.82 -11.53 -8.57
CA SER A 98 -3.66 -12.44 -7.43
C SER A 98 -4.18 -11.84 -6.13
N ASP A 99 -3.99 -10.54 -5.89
CA ASP A 99 -4.39 -9.94 -4.61
C ASP A 99 -5.91 -9.91 -4.45
N PHE A 100 -6.64 -9.55 -5.51
CA PHE A 100 -8.10 -9.59 -5.46
C PHE A 100 -8.65 -11.02 -5.40
N ASN A 101 -8.04 -11.98 -6.13
CA ASN A 101 -8.43 -13.39 -6.05
C ASN A 101 -8.16 -14.01 -4.67
N SER A 102 -7.16 -13.51 -3.93
CA SER A 102 -6.84 -13.99 -2.57
C SER A 102 -7.97 -13.75 -1.56
N ARG A 103 -8.92 -12.85 -1.86
CA ARG A 103 -10.07 -12.56 -0.99
C ARG A 103 -10.98 -13.76 -0.75
N LEU A 104 -11.08 -14.68 -1.72
CA LEU A 104 -11.87 -15.90 -1.53
C LEU A 104 -11.29 -16.75 -0.40
N GLU A 105 -9.99 -17.02 -0.45
CA GLU A 105 -9.31 -17.80 0.59
C GLU A 105 -9.32 -17.08 1.94
N PHE A 106 -9.21 -15.76 1.93
CA PHE A 106 -9.32 -14.95 3.14
C PHE A 106 -10.70 -15.09 3.79
N ALA A 107 -11.78 -14.94 3.00
CA ALA A 107 -13.15 -15.09 3.48
C ALA A 107 -13.37 -16.47 4.12
N HIS A 108 -12.84 -17.52 3.50
CA HIS A 108 -12.91 -18.88 4.04
C HIS A 108 -12.15 -19.02 5.37
N ARG A 109 -10.91 -18.54 5.45
CA ARG A 109 -10.07 -18.62 6.67
C ARG A 109 -10.63 -17.84 7.85
N PHE A 110 -11.42 -16.80 7.60
CA PHE A 110 -12.11 -16.02 8.63
C PHE A 110 -13.53 -16.48 8.93
N ALA A 111 -13.95 -17.65 8.41
CA ALA A 111 -15.29 -18.20 8.56
C ALA A 111 -16.40 -17.23 8.10
N LEU A 112 -16.10 -16.38 7.11
CA LEU A 112 -17.05 -15.48 6.47
C LEU A 112 -17.88 -16.21 5.41
N ILE A 113 -17.36 -17.30 4.87
CA ILE A 113 -18.05 -18.24 3.98
C ILE A 113 -17.82 -19.68 4.45
N SER A 114 -18.77 -20.56 4.16
CA SER A 114 -18.69 -21.98 4.49
C SER A 114 -17.81 -22.77 3.52
N ASP A 115 -17.38 -23.97 3.95
CA ASP A 115 -16.59 -24.90 3.12
C ASP A 115 -17.26 -25.22 1.77
N ASP A 116 -18.59 -25.37 1.76
CA ASP A 116 -19.32 -25.68 0.53
C ASP A 116 -19.32 -24.50 -0.46
N ILE A 117 -19.41 -23.26 0.02
CA ILE A 117 -19.28 -22.07 -0.84
C ILE A 117 -17.85 -21.99 -1.37
N TYR A 118 -16.85 -22.17 -0.51
CA TYR A 118 -15.45 -22.05 -0.88
C TYR A 118 -15.03 -23.08 -1.95
N GLU A 119 -15.29 -24.36 -1.71
CA GLU A 119 -14.87 -25.43 -2.63
C GLU A 119 -15.66 -25.41 -3.94
N SER A 120 -16.98 -25.15 -3.90
CA SER A 120 -17.78 -25.03 -5.13
C SER A 120 -17.37 -23.82 -5.98
N THR A 121 -17.02 -22.69 -5.35
CA THR A 121 -16.50 -21.52 -6.07
C THR A 121 -15.16 -21.85 -6.72
N LYS A 122 -14.23 -22.48 -6.01
CA LYS A 122 -12.93 -22.89 -6.56
C LYS A 122 -13.09 -23.80 -7.78
N GLU A 123 -13.95 -24.81 -7.67
CA GLU A 123 -14.22 -25.78 -8.75
C GLU A 123 -14.84 -25.11 -9.98
N THR A 124 -15.82 -24.22 -9.78
CA THR A 124 -16.58 -23.63 -10.89
C THR A 124 -15.90 -22.43 -11.53
N CYS A 125 -15.15 -21.62 -10.75
CA CYS A 125 -14.51 -20.40 -11.23
C CYS A 125 -13.04 -20.56 -11.63
N ASN A 126 -12.42 -21.71 -11.35
CA ASN A 126 -11.05 -22.05 -11.78
C ASN A 126 -9.99 -20.98 -11.43
N GLY A 127 -10.06 -20.41 -10.22
CA GLY A 127 -9.08 -19.44 -9.73
C GLY A 127 -9.27 -18.00 -10.23
N ASN A 128 -10.35 -17.71 -10.97
CA ASN A 128 -10.70 -16.36 -11.39
C ASN A 128 -12.07 -15.95 -10.82
N TYR A 129 -12.03 -15.20 -9.72
CA TYR A 129 -13.18 -14.74 -8.95
C TYR A 129 -13.53 -13.26 -9.19
N ILE A 130 -12.76 -12.59 -10.06
CA ILE A 130 -12.84 -11.13 -10.26
C ILE A 130 -13.20 -10.74 -11.70
N ASN A 131 -12.82 -11.58 -12.67
CA ASN A 131 -13.10 -11.40 -14.10
C ASN A 131 -13.85 -12.64 -14.61
N SER A 132 -15.00 -12.93 -14.02
CA SER A 132 -15.76 -14.15 -14.32
C SER A 132 -16.33 -14.13 -15.74
N ASN A 133 -16.29 -15.28 -16.40
CA ASN A 133 -16.92 -15.45 -17.71
C ASN A 133 -18.45 -15.35 -17.55
N PRO A 134 -19.13 -14.41 -18.24
CA PRO A 134 -20.59 -14.26 -18.18
C PRO A 134 -21.37 -15.54 -18.53
N ASP A 135 -20.79 -16.42 -19.35
CA ASP A 135 -21.41 -17.68 -19.75
C ASP A 135 -21.25 -18.79 -18.69
N ASN A 136 -20.36 -18.61 -17.71
CA ASN A 136 -20.15 -19.56 -16.61
C ASN A 136 -21.15 -19.30 -15.48
N ILE A 137 -22.40 -19.68 -15.72
CA ILE A 137 -23.53 -19.47 -14.80
C ILE A 137 -23.26 -20.07 -13.41
N LEU A 138 -22.60 -21.23 -13.33
CA LEU A 138 -22.26 -21.86 -12.06
C LEU A 138 -21.28 -21.03 -11.23
N CYS A 139 -20.24 -20.47 -11.88
CA CYS A 139 -19.33 -19.56 -11.21
C CYS A 139 -20.04 -18.29 -10.75
N LEU A 140 -20.87 -17.67 -11.60
CA LEU A 140 -21.63 -16.47 -11.23
C LEU A 140 -22.56 -16.71 -10.03
N TYR A 141 -23.24 -17.84 -10.01
CA TYR A 141 -24.08 -18.25 -8.88
C TYR A 141 -23.27 -18.37 -7.58
N ASN A 142 -22.09 -18.99 -7.63
CA ASN A 142 -21.24 -19.13 -6.45
C ASN A 142 -20.61 -17.80 -6.00
N LEU A 143 -20.25 -16.91 -6.94
CA LEU A 143 -19.80 -15.55 -6.63
C LEU A 143 -20.90 -14.72 -5.97
N GLN A 144 -22.16 -14.88 -6.39
CA GLN A 144 -23.30 -14.25 -5.73
C GLN A 144 -23.45 -14.74 -4.28
N ARG A 145 -23.28 -16.05 -4.02
CA ARG A 145 -23.32 -16.58 -2.66
C ARG A 145 -22.24 -16.00 -1.76
N ILE A 146 -21.05 -15.71 -2.30
CA ILE A 146 -19.98 -15.01 -1.58
C ILE A 146 -20.38 -13.57 -1.27
N ASP A 147 -20.96 -12.86 -2.24
CA ASP A 147 -21.44 -11.49 -2.06
C ASP A 147 -22.55 -11.40 -0.99
N GLU A 148 -23.49 -12.36 -0.98
CA GLU A 148 -24.53 -12.46 0.04
C GLU A 148 -23.96 -12.61 1.47
N CYS A 149 -22.82 -13.28 1.62
CA CYS A 149 -22.13 -13.42 2.90
C CYS A 149 -21.26 -12.22 3.28
N THR A 150 -20.75 -11.46 2.30
CA THR A 150 -19.63 -10.51 2.52
C THR A 150 -19.98 -9.05 2.25
N SER A 151 -21.09 -8.74 1.55
CA SER A 151 -21.48 -7.39 1.14
C SER A 151 -21.69 -6.40 2.29
N GLY A 152 -22.01 -6.88 3.49
CA GLY A 152 -22.15 -6.06 4.70
C GLY A 152 -20.87 -5.84 5.50
N LEU A 153 -19.72 -6.35 5.05
CA LEU A 153 -18.45 -6.24 5.78
C LEU A 153 -17.72 -4.94 5.47
N ASN A 154 -17.07 -4.39 6.48
CA ASN A 154 -16.02 -3.40 6.25
C ASN A 154 -14.76 -4.11 5.75
N ILE A 155 -14.55 -4.13 4.44
CA ILE A 155 -13.40 -4.82 3.83
C ILE A 155 -12.05 -4.22 4.24
N GLY A 156 -12.02 -2.97 4.73
CA GLY A 156 -10.81 -2.37 5.29
C GLY A 156 -10.45 -2.88 6.69
N ASN A 157 -11.41 -3.39 7.45
CA ASN A 157 -11.18 -4.12 8.68
C ASN A 157 -12.44 -4.92 9.01
N ILE A 158 -12.40 -6.23 8.81
CA ILE A 158 -13.61 -7.07 8.92
C ILE A 158 -14.25 -7.12 10.31
N LEU A 159 -13.57 -6.62 11.34
CA LEU A 159 -14.11 -6.51 12.70
C LEU A 159 -14.83 -5.18 12.96
N ASP A 160 -14.55 -4.16 12.16
CA ASP A 160 -15.16 -2.84 12.33
C ASP A 160 -16.52 -2.79 11.63
N PRO A 161 -17.50 -2.05 12.17
CA PRO A 161 -18.77 -1.85 11.48
C PRO A 161 -18.58 -1.08 10.17
N VAL A 162 -19.49 -1.27 9.22
CA VAL A 162 -19.60 -0.39 8.06
C VAL A 162 -20.05 0.98 8.55
N CYS A 163 -19.31 2.00 8.16
CA CYS A 163 -19.56 3.38 8.53
C CYS A 163 -20.85 3.92 7.90
N ASP A 164 -21.80 4.35 8.72
CA ASP A 164 -22.93 5.16 8.27
C ASP A 164 -22.54 6.64 8.25
N ALA A 165 -22.46 7.23 7.05
CA ALA A 165 -22.16 8.65 6.88
C ALA A 165 -23.25 9.57 7.48
N ALA A 166 -24.47 9.07 7.67
CA ALA A 166 -25.58 9.80 8.28
C ALA A 166 -25.58 9.76 9.82
N ASN A 167 -24.83 8.83 10.43
CA ASN A 167 -24.74 8.70 11.89
C ASN A 167 -23.27 8.50 12.35
N PRO A 168 -22.52 9.60 12.53
CA PRO A 168 -21.09 9.56 12.86
C PRO A 168 -20.75 9.19 14.32
N GLU A 169 -21.72 8.85 15.17
CA GLU A 169 -21.50 8.54 16.59
C GLU A 169 -21.87 7.09 16.95
N PRO A 170 -20.97 6.31 17.62
CA PRO A 170 -19.52 6.43 17.62
C PRO A 170 -18.85 5.09 17.28
N THR A 171 -17.98 5.05 16.25
CA THR A 171 -16.89 4.05 15.99
C THR A 171 -16.36 4.09 14.56
N CYS A 172 -16.81 5.02 13.71
CA CYS A 172 -16.34 5.07 12.34
C CYS A 172 -15.07 5.93 12.17
N PHE A 173 -13.99 5.36 11.62
CA PHE A 173 -12.79 6.09 11.21
C PHE A 173 -13.06 7.23 10.20
N ALA A 174 -14.16 7.18 9.45
CA ALA A 174 -14.54 8.25 8.52
C ALA A 174 -14.91 9.58 9.21
N ALA A 175 -15.20 9.58 10.52
CA ALA A 175 -15.32 10.84 11.26
C ALA A 175 -14.00 11.64 11.25
N ALA A 176 -12.85 10.96 11.22
CA ALA A 176 -11.54 11.61 11.09
C ALA A 176 -11.41 12.36 9.75
N ASP A 177 -12.04 11.88 8.68
CA ASP A 177 -11.98 12.52 7.36
C ASP A 177 -12.69 13.88 7.37
N ILE A 178 -13.78 14.01 8.14
CA ILE A 178 -14.51 15.27 8.34
C ILE A 178 -13.60 16.29 9.04
N TYR A 179 -12.99 15.90 10.16
CA TYR A 179 -12.08 16.79 10.90
C TYR A 179 -10.86 17.17 10.08
N LEU A 180 -10.31 16.22 9.31
CA LEU A 180 -9.21 16.48 8.39
C LEU A 180 -9.61 17.48 7.30
N GLY A 181 -10.81 17.34 6.74
CA GLY A 181 -11.37 18.29 5.79
C GLY A 181 -11.52 19.70 6.36
N TYR A 182 -12.05 19.84 7.58
CA TYR A 182 -12.16 21.14 8.26
C TYR A 182 -10.78 21.78 8.52
N TRP A 183 -9.83 20.97 8.99
CA TRP A 183 -8.47 21.44 9.26
C TRP A 183 -7.74 21.88 7.98
N ALA A 184 -7.74 21.04 6.93
CA ALA A 184 -7.03 21.30 5.68
C ALA A 184 -7.65 22.45 4.85
N ASN A 185 -8.95 22.69 4.98
CA ASN A 185 -9.64 23.80 4.32
C ASN A 185 -9.64 25.12 5.12
N ASN A 186 -9.12 25.11 6.35
CA ASN A 186 -8.97 26.32 7.13
C ASN A 186 -7.88 27.23 6.49
N LYS A 187 -8.24 28.47 6.15
CA LYS A 187 -7.32 29.41 5.46
C LYS A 187 -6.09 29.79 6.29
N VAL A 188 -6.19 29.79 7.62
CA VAL A 188 -5.03 29.99 8.50
C VAL A 188 -4.08 28.81 8.40
N VAL A 189 -4.61 27.58 8.35
CA VAL A 189 -3.81 26.35 8.17
C VAL A 189 -3.15 26.34 6.79
N GLN A 190 -3.90 26.61 5.70
CA GLN A 190 -3.35 26.67 4.34
C GLN A 190 -2.22 27.70 4.23
N LYS A 191 -2.37 28.88 4.84
CA LYS A 191 -1.32 29.90 4.90
C LYS A 191 -0.09 29.42 5.68
N ALA A 192 -0.28 28.73 6.80
CA ALA A 192 0.81 28.18 7.61
C ALA A 192 1.56 27.04 6.89
N LEU A 193 0.87 26.26 6.07
CA LEU A 193 1.45 25.22 5.20
C LEU A 193 2.03 25.77 3.89
N HIS A 194 1.98 27.09 3.68
CA HIS A 194 2.42 27.76 2.45
C HIS A 194 1.74 27.24 1.17
N VAL A 195 0.46 26.84 1.28
CA VAL A 195 -0.37 26.50 0.10
C VAL A 195 -0.53 27.75 -0.77
N ARG A 196 -0.27 27.61 -2.07
CA ARG A 196 -0.34 28.73 -3.02
C ARG A 196 -1.78 29.19 -3.19
N GLU A 197 -2.02 30.48 -3.00
CA GLU A 197 -3.36 31.06 -3.18
C GLU A 197 -3.80 30.96 -4.65
N GLY A 198 -5.08 30.64 -4.86
CA GLY A 198 -5.68 30.51 -6.20
C GLY A 198 -5.37 29.20 -6.94
N THR A 199 -4.70 28.23 -6.33
CA THR A 199 -4.40 26.94 -6.99
C THR A 199 -5.32 25.81 -6.57
N ILE A 200 -5.59 25.66 -5.27
CA ILE A 200 -6.52 24.68 -4.71
C ILE A 200 -7.60 25.44 -3.95
N GLU A 201 -8.83 25.39 -4.46
CA GLU A 201 -9.97 26.06 -3.82
C GLU A 201 -10.44 25.29 -2.58
N THR A 202 -10.70 24.00 -2.78
CA THR A 202 -11.13 23.05 -1.74
C THR A 202 -10.21 21.84 -1.76
N TRP A 203 -9.62 21.56 -0.60
CA TRP A 203 -8.85 20.35 -0.36
C TRP A 203 -9.79 19.17 -0.11
N HIS A 204 -9.50 18.04 -0.74
CA HIS A 204 -10.17 16.76 -0.53
C HIS A 204 -9.14 15.70 -0.16
N LYS A 205 -9.48 14.82 0.79
CA LYS A 205 -8.64 13.68 1.19
C LYS A 205 -8.33 12.77 -0.01
N SER A 206 -9.36 12.45 -0.79
CA SER A 206 -9.27 11.59 -1.95
C SER A 206 -9.84 12.33 -3.16
N ASN A 207 -9.10 12.33 -4.26
CA ASN A 207 -9.61 12.83 -5.53
C ASN A 207 -10.28 11.68 -6.29
N TYR A 208 -11.61 11.68 -6.30
CA TYR A 208 -12.42 10.66 -6.97
C TYR A 208 -12.25 10.64 -8.49
N SER A 209 -11.74 11.72 -9.11
CA SER A 209 -11.46 11.72 -10.55
C SER A 209 -10.23 10.88 -10.94
N LEU A 210 -9.45 10.42 -9.95
CA LEU A 210 -8.26 9.57 -10.12
C LEU A 210 -8.49 8.16 -9.52
N GLN A 211 -9.64 7.92 -8.89
CA GLN A 211 -9.86 6.73 -8.07
C GLN A 211 -9.79 5.43 -8.88
N TYR A 212 -8.89 4.54 -8.47
CA TYR A 212 -8.77 3.21 -9.05
C TYR A 212 -10.09 2.45 -9.07
N ASP A 213 -10.42 1.91 -10.24
CA ASP A 213 -11.56 1.04 -10.50
C ASP A 213 -11.01 -0.21 -11.17
N MET A 214 -11.18 -1.37 -10.53
CA MET A 214 -10.62 -2.63 -11.02
C MET A 214 -11.20 -3.09 -12.38
N ASN A 215 -12.33 -2.51 -12.80
CA ASN A 215 -12.97 -2.80 -14.08
C ASN A 215 -12.54 -1.84 -15.20
N LYS A 216 -11.59 -0.93 -14.92
CA LYS A 216 -11.12 0.08 -15.87
C LYS A 216 -9.60 0.13 -15.92
N GLU A 217 -9.09 0.49 -17.10
CA GLU A 217 -7.68 0.75 -17.30
C GLU A 217 -7.32 2.21 -16.98
N ASP A 218 -8.27 3.13 -17.08
CA ASP A 218 -8.05 4.56 -16.87
C ASP A 218 -9.29 5.34 -16.42
N THR A 219 -9.04 6.62 -16.14
CA THR A 219 -10.00 7.71 -16.01
C THR A 219 -9.57 8.84 -16.96
N VAL A 220 -10.37 9.90 -17.04
CA VAL A 220 -10.01 11.11 -17.80
C VAL A 220 -8.66 11.70 -17.35
N TYR A 221 -8.27 11.51 -16.09
CA TYR A 221 -7.09 12.12 -15.50
C TYR A 221 -5.97 11.14 -15.14
N TYR A 222 -6.22 9.84 -15.09
CA TYR A 222 -5.26 8.87 -14.59
C TYR A 222 -5.35 7.51 -15.30
N SER A 223 -4.22 6.99 -15.78
CA SER A 223 -4.10 5.63 -16.33
C SER A 223 -3.45 4.66 -15.33
N TYR A 224 -4.10 3.54 -15.07
CA TYR A 224 -3.65 2.48 -14.17
C TYR A 224 -2.73 1.47 -14.89
N ASP A 225 -1.63 1.96 -15.47
CA ASP A 225 -0.79 1.24 -16.43
C ASP A 225 0.23 0.24 -15.83
N ILE A 226 0.36 0.15 -14.51
CA ILE A 226 1.15 -0.91 -13.85
C ILE A 226 0.20 -2.02 -13.39
N PHE A 227 0.27 -3.19 -14.00
CA PHE A 227 -0.58 -4.33 -13.62
C PHE A 227 -0.08 -5.08 -12.37
N SER A 228 1.23 -5.25 -12.28
CA SER A 228 1.90 -6.00 -11.23
C SER A 228 3.28 -5.40 -10.97
N SER A 229 3.68 -5.30 -9.71
CA SER A 229 5.01 -4.87 -9.28
C SER A 229 5.89 -6.02 -8.77
N VAL A 230 5.44 -7.28 -8.93
CA VAL A 230 6.23 -8.46 -8.53
C VAL A 230 7.58 -8.51 -9.25
N ASP A 231 7.64 -8.10 -10.52
CA ASP A 231 8.89 -8.03 -11.29
C ASP A 231 9.82 -6.92 -10.79
N ASP A 232 9.28 -5.79 -10.33
CA ASP A 232 10.09 -4.76 -9.67
C ASP A 232 10.70 -5.31 -8.37
N HIS A 233 9.94 -6.08 -7.59
CA HIS A 233 10.47 -6.77 -6.42
C HIS A 233 11.58 -7.76 -6.78
N ARG A 234 11.45 -8.54 -7.87
CA ARG A 234 12.52 -9.42 -8.37
C ARG A 234 13.78 -8.62 -8.73
N GLN A 235 13.63 -7.46 -9.36
CA GLN A 235 14.76 -6.58 -9.68
C GLN A 235 15.40 -5.99 -8.41
N LEU A 236 14.59 -5.65 -7.40
CA LEU A 236 15.09 -5.19 -6.11
C LEU A 236 15.91 -6.25 -5.36
N VAL A 237 15.68 -7.55 -5.59
CA VAL A 237 16.53 -8.63 -5.02
C VAL A 237 17.98 -8.55 -5.50
N ALA A 238 18.21 -8.06 -6.71
CA ALA A 238 19.56 -7.82 -7.24
C ALA A 238 20.18 -6.51 -6.70
N ARG A 239 19.43 -5.74 -5.90
CA ARG A 239 19.91 -4.56 -5.19
C ARG A 239 20.11 -4.96 -3.72
N ASN A 240 21.05 -4.33 -3.02
CA ASN A 240 21.20 -4.48 -1.56
C ASN A 240 20.07 -3.76 -0.80
N SER A 241 18.83 -3.95 -1.25
CA SER A 241 17.63 -3.28 -0.79
C SER A 241 17.08 -3.96 0.47
N GLN A 242 16.61 -3.13 1.40
CA GLN A 242 15.99 -3.53 2.65
C GLN A 242 14.49 -3.29 2.53
N VAL A 243 13.71 -4.36 2.59
CA VAL A 243 12.27 -4.33 2.39
C VAL A 243 11.54 -4.73 3.68
N LEU A 244 10.59 -3.90 4.10
CA LEU A 244 9.61 -4.23 5.14
C LEU A 244 8.22 -4.27 4.53
N ILE A 245 7.48 -5.35 4.77
CA ILE A 245 6.10 -5.53 4.32
C ILE A 245 5.25 -5.82 5.54
N ILE A 246 4.19 -5.03 5.75
CA ILE A 246 3.30 -5.14 6.90
C ILE A 246 1.87 -5.29 6.39
N ASN A 247 1.17 -6.37 6.74
CA ASN A 247 -0.28 -6.47 6.53
C ASN A 247 -1.02 -6.41 7.88
N GLY A 248 -2.17 -5.75 7.90
CA GLY A 248 -3.17 -6.04 8.93
C GLY A 248 -3.77 -7.42 8.66
N ASP A 249 -3.84 -8.29 9.67
CA ASP A 249 -4.40 -9.64 9.47
C ASP A 249 -5.92 -9.65 9.31
N HIS A 250 -6.62 -8.53 9.55
CA HIS A 250 -8.06 -8.36 9.31
C HIS A 250 -8.37 -7.47 8.10
N ASP A 251 -7.37 -7.18 7.26
CA ASP A 251 -7.53 -6.45 6.01
C ASP A 251 -8.03 -7.38 4.89
N MET A 252 -9.24 -7.13 4.38
CA MET A 252 -9.80 -7.83 3.23
C MET A 252 -9.64 -7.06 1.91
N ASN A 253 -9.19 -5.79 1.93
CA ASN A 253 -8.88 -5.06 0.70
C ASN A 253 -7.75 -5.77 -0.04
N PHE A 254 -6.60 -5.92 0.63
CA PHE A 254 -5.45 -6.68 0.12
C PHE A 254 -5.00 -7.65 1.21
N PRO A 255 -5.60 -8.85 1.24
CA PRO A 255 -5.32 -9.85 2.25
C PRO A 255 -3.83 -10.21 2.33
N TYR A 256 -3.39 -10.50 3.55
CA TYR A 256 -2.07 -11.05 3.85
C TYR A 256 -1.74 -12.30 3.00
N ILE A 257 -2.77 -13.04 2.56
CA ILE A 257 -2.67 -14.22 1.70
C ILE A 257 -2.07 -13.88 0.33
N GLY A 258 -2.57 -12.84 -0.34
CA GLY A 258 -2.02 -12.40 -1.63
C GLY A 258 -0.56 -11.98 -1.49
N THR A 259 -0.24 -11.30 -0.38
CA THR A 259 1.13 -10.91 -0.04
C THR A 259 2.05 -12.12 0.15
N GLU A 260 1.62 -13.14 0.92
CA GLU A 260 2.37 -14.38 1.08
C GLU A 260 2.60 -15.13 -0.24
N GLN A 261 1.60 -15.16 -1.12
CA GLN A 261 1.69 -15.83 -2.42
C GLN A 261 2.78 -15.23 -3.31
N TRP A 262 2.80 -13.90 -3.47
CA TRP A 262 3.82 -13.29 -4.33
C TRP A 262 5.20 -13.28 -3.68
N ILE A 263 5.32 -13.13 -2.35
CA ILE A 263 6.61 -13.28 -1.63
C ILE A 263 7.18 -14.67 -1.87
N LYS A 264 6.35 -15.72 -1.79
CA LYS A 264 6.76 -17.09 -2.10
C LYS A 264 7.28 -17.22 -3.53
N SER A 265 6.71 -16.48 -4.48
CA SER A 265 7.15 -16.49 -5.89
C SER A 265 8.55 -15.88 -6.12
N LEU A 266 9.11 -15.17 -5.14
CA LEU A 266 10.48 -14.63 -5.22
C LEU A 266 11.56 -15.69 -4.95
N ASP A 267 11.18 -16.86 -4.41
CA ASP A 267 12.09 -17.97 -4.09
C ASP A 267 13.32 -17.52 -3.27
N LEU A 268 13.04 -16.79 -2.18
CA LEU A 268 14.06 -16.26 -1.28
C LEU A 268 14.39 -17.27 -0.16
N PRO A 269 15.68 -17.45 0.18
CA PRO A 269 16.07 -18.20 1.37
C PRO A 269 15.49 -17.57 2.63
N THR A 270 14.89 -18.42 3.48
CA THR A 270 14.41 -17.99 4.79
C THR A 270 15.59 -17.89 5.76
N GLU A 271 15.82 -16.68 6.29
CA GLU A 271 16.84 -16.43 7.32
C GLU A 271 16.27 -16.68 8.73
N SER A 272 15.04 -16.22 8.98
CA SER A 272 14.29 -16.54 10.19
C SER A 272 12.86 -16.94 9.83
N PRO A 273 12.38 -18.12 10.26
CA PRO A 273 11.03 -18.58 9.95
C PRO A 273 9.97 -17.79 10.71
N TRP A 274 8.70 -18.03 10.33
CA TRP A 274 7.51 -17.41 10.92
C TRP A 274 7.49 -17.54 12.44
N LYS A 275 7.62 -16.42 13.15
CA LYS A 275 7.67 -16.35 14.61
C LYS A 275 6.85 -15.18 15.14
N PRO A 276 6.29 -15.28 16.35
CA PRO A 276 5.62 -14.15 16.97
C PRO A 276 6.62 -13.03 17.23
N TRP A 277 6.17 -11.79 17.08
CA TRP A 277 6.84 -10.60 17.60
C TRP A 277 5.94 -9.91 18.63
N PHE A 278 6.54 -9.14 19.52
CA PHE A 278 5.88 -8.66 20.73
C PHE A 278 5.92 -7.15 20.85
N ALA A 279 4.81 -6.56 21.30
CA ALA A 279 4.76 -5.17 21.75
C ALA A 279 4.11 -5.16 23.14
N SER A 280 4.72 -4.45 24.10
CA SER A 280 4.24 -4.39 25.49
C SER A 280 3.96 -5.76 26.12
N ASN A 281 4.83 -6.75 25.90
CA ASN A 281 4.69 -8.14 26.39
C ASN A 281 3.44 -8.88 25.89
N GLN A 282 2.86 -8.46 24.76
CA GLN A 282 1.78 -9.16 24.08
C GLN A 282 2.20 -9.51 22.65
N VAL A 283 1.71 -10.63 22.12
CA VAL A 283 1.91 -10.98 20.71
C VAL A 283 1.22 -9.91 19.86
N ALA A 284 2.03 -9.11 19.18
CA ALA A 284 1.56 -8.03 18.32
C ALA A 284 1.33 -8.51 16.88
N GLY A 285 1.88 -9.67 16.53
CA GLY A 285 1.67 -10.36 15.26
C GLY A 285 2.78 -11.37 15.03
N TYR A 286 3.03 -11.70 13.76
CA TYR A 286 4.05 -12.67 13.37
C TYR A 286 4.92 -12.10 12.25
N ARG A 287 6.15 -12.60 12.11
CA ARG A 287 7.07 -12.18 11.05
C ARG A 287 7.96 -13.31 10.56
N THR A 288 8.30 -13.26 9.27
CA THR A 288 9.35 -14.04 8.62
C THR A 288 10.41 -13.08 8.07
N ARG A 289 11.67 -13.47 8.13
CA ARG A 289 12.77 -12.74 7.52
C ARG A 289 13.46 -13.59 6.45
N TYR A 290 13.64 -12.99 5.29
CA TYR A 290 14.33 -13.57 4.13
C TYR A 290 15.58 -12.75 3.82
N ALA A 291 16.65 -13.41 3.37
CA ALA A 291 17.89 -12.75 2.99
C ALA A 291 18.56 -13.44 1.80
N LYS A 292 19.09 -12.64 0.87
CA LYS A 292 19.82 -13.12 -0.32
C LYS A 292 20.81 -12.05 -0.79
N ASN A 293 22.11 -12.34 -0.77
CA ASN A 293 23.15 -11.47 -1.34
C ASN A 293 23.03 -9.96 -0.98
N GLY A 294 22.84 -9.63 0.29
CA GLY A 294 22.71 -8.24 0.76
C GLY A 294 21.29 -7.65 0.66
N TYR A 295 20.38 -8.30 -0.06
CA TYR A 295 18.94 -8.02 -0.02
C TYR A 295 18.32 -8.64 1.24
N THR A 296 17.39 -7.92 1.87
CA THR A 296 16.62 -8.43 3.01
C THR A 296 15.14 -8.08 2.85
N LEU A 297 14.26 -9.03 3.14
CA LEU A 297 12.81 -8.84 3.18
C LEU A 297 12.30 -9.30 4.53
N THR A 298 11.70 -8.39 5.29
CA THR A 298 10.95 -8.72 6.51
C THR A 298 9.46 -8.60 6.19
N TYR A 299 8.75 -9.71 6.27
CA TYR A 299 7.29 -9.74 6.15
C TYR A 299 6.69 -9.93 7.52
N ALA A 300 5.73 -9.08 7.89
CA ALA A 300 5.07 -9.11 9.18
C ALA A 300 3.57 -8.89 9.07
N THR A 301 2.83 -9.48 10.00
CA THR A 301 1.43 -9.11 10.26
C THR A 301 1.33 -8.30 11.54
N ILE A 302 0.35 -7.41 11.62
CA ILE A 302 -0.10 -6.80 12.87
C ILE A 302 -1.47 -7.37 13.22
N LYS A 303 -1.53 -8.04 14.38
CA LYS A 303 -2.69 -8.79 14.85
C LYS A 303 -3.83 -7.88 15.27
N GLY A 304 -5.01 -8.11 14.69
CA GLY A 304 -6.22 -7.32 14.91
C GLY A 304 -6.19 -5.96 14.21
N ALA A 305 -5.28 -5.74 13.25
CA ALA A 305 -5.26 -4.54 12.42
C ALA A 305 -5.93 -4.80 11.08
N GLY A 306 -6.56 -3.77 10.52
CA GLY A 306 -7.04 -3.76 9.14
C GLY A 306 -6.04 -3.08 8.20
N HIS A 307 -6.58 -2.51 7.13
CA HIS A 307 -5.86 -1.92 6.00
C HIS A 307 -4.90 -0.80 6.40
N VAL A 308 -5.31 0.07 7.33
CA VAL A 308 -4.49 1.18 7.82
C VAL A 308 -3.96 0.84 9.21
N VAL A 309 -2.95 -0.02 9.25
CA VAL A 309 -2.44 -0.62 10.49
C VAL A 309 -2.06 0.40 11.57
N ALA A 310 -1.53 1.57 11.17
CA ALA A 310 -1.15 2.64 12.09
C ALA A 310 -2.35 3.34 12.75
N LEU A 311 -3.53 3.32 12.11
CA LEU A 311 -4.76 3.84 12.72
C LEU A 311 -5.41 2.78 13.62
N ASN A 312 -5.40 1.51 13.23
CA ASN A 312 -6.02 0.44 14.03
C ASN A 312 -5.17 0.05 15.25
N LYS A 313 -3.84 0.02 15.10
CA LYS A 313 -2.86 -0.48 16.09
C LYS A 313 -1.60 0.42 16.12
N PRO A 314 -1.71 1.69 16.55
CA PRO A 314 -0.62 2.67 16.45
C PRO A 314 0.63 2.28 17.22
N LYS A 315 0.50 1.66 18.40
CA LYS A 315 1.64 1.26 19.23
C LYS A 315 2.43 0.14 18.54
N GLU A 316 1.73 -0.88 18.06
CA GLU A 316 2.29 -2.02 17.35
C GLU A 316 2.94 -1.59 16.04
N ALA A 317 2.27 -0.75 15.25
CA ALA A 317 2.81 -0.21 13.99
C ALA A 317 4.08 0.60 14.22
N PHE A 318 4.10 1.47 15.24
CA PHE A 318 5.30 2.24 15.60
C PHE A 318 6.44 1.32 16.04
N SER A 319 6.18 0.39 16.96
CA SER A 319 7.21 -0.54 17.45
C SER A 319 7.81 -1.38 16.33
N MET A 320 7.01 -1.87 15.37
CA MET A 320 7.51 -2.64 14.23
C MET A 320 8.48 -1.81 13.36
N VAL A 321 8.08 -0.59 12.98
CA VAL A 321 8.89 0.26 12.10
C VAL A 321 10.14 0.77 12.82
N ASP A 322 10.03 1.16 14.10
CA ASP A 322 11.16 1.62 14.91
C ASP A 322 12.19 0.50 15.13
N GLU A 323 11.75 -0.70 15.53
CA GLU A 323 12.63 -1.88 15.63
C GLU A 323 13.30 -2.17 14.29
N TRP A 324 12.53 -2.21 13.20
CA TRP A 324 13.10 -2.51 11.88
C TRP A 324 14.12 -1.46 11.44
N LEU A 325 13.86 -0.16 11.57
CA LEU A 325 14.81 0.90 11.21
C LEU A 325 16.07 0.87 12.10
N SER A 326 15.94 0.55 13.38
CA SER A 326 17.08 0.46 14.30
C SER A 326 18.01 -0.72 14.00
N THR A 327 17.50 -1.85 13.50
CA THR A 327 18.35 -3.00 13.13
C THR A 327 19.32 -2.72 11.97
N HIS A 328 19.06 -1.67 11.17
CA HIS A 328 19.87 -1.33 10.01
C HIS A 328 20.83 -0.15 10.24
N SER A 329 20.73 0.55 11.38
CA SER A 329 21.67 1.62 11.74
C SER A 329 23.02 1.03 12.20
N TYR A 330 23.02 -0.14 12.84
CA TYR A 330 24.23 -0.79 13.35
C TYR A 330 25.11 -1.46 12.27
N LEU A 331 24.62 -1.59 11.03
CA LEU A 331 25.39 -2.19 9.93
C LEU A 331 26.29 -1.19 9.17
N ASN A 332 26.22 0.10 9.50
CA ASN A 332 27.08 1.13 8.88
C ASN A 332 28.27 1.56 9.77
N ASP A 333 28.42 0.98 10.97
CA ASP A 333 29.49 1.29 11.92
C ASP A 333 30.53 0.15 12.07
N ALA A 334 30.64 -0.76 11.10
CA ALA A 334 31.61 -1.86 11.08
C ALA A 334 32.51 -1.84 9.84
#